data_AF-A0AAF0I7N6-F1
#
_entry.id   AF-A0AAF0I7N6-F1
#
_cell.length_a   1.000
_cell.length_b   1.000
_cell.length_c   1.000
_cell.angle_alpha   90.00
_cell.angle_beta   90.00
_cell.angle_gamma   90.00
#
_symmetry.space_group_name_H-M   'P 1'
#
loop_
_entity.id
_entity.type
_entity.pdbx_description
1 polymer ?
#
loop_
_entity_poly.entity_id
_entity_poly.type
_entity_poly.pdbx_seq_one_letter_code
_entity_poly.pdbx_strand_id
1 'polypeptide(L)'
;MPKKYYKKNDGYLLLESLIAMVVVSLLVVGILPLFLFMGQQRAVHREKLEAARFLMELSEIAVDQAASDQELIKVSNGLELVGNFFYQDQELMGLGIETKGKKYAIYQQASKR
;
A
#
# COMPACT_ATOMS: atom_id res chain seq x y z
N MET A 1 -13.18 45.53 55.39
CA MET A 1 -12.46 44.29 55.04
C MET A 1 -13.22 43.58 53.93
N PRO A 2 -12.69 43.45 52.70
CA PRO A 2 -13.40 42.77 51.63
C PRO A 2 -13.25 41.24 51.80
N LYS A 3 -14.39 40.53 51.77
CA LYS A 3 -14.42 39.06 51.75
C LYS A 3 -13.90 38.55 50.41
N LYS A 4 -12.76 37.85 50.43
CA LYS A 4 -12.23 37.11 49.28
C LYS A 4 -13.10 35.87 49.05
N TYR A 5 -13.99 35.92 48.07
CA TYR A 5 -14.65 34.73 47.53
C TYR A 5 -13.81 34.21 46.36
N TYR A 6 -12.89 33.30 46.65
CA TYR A 6 -12.20 32.52 45.62
C TYR A 6 -12.38 31.03 45.95
N LYS A 7 -12.43 30.20 44.90
CA LYS A 7 -12.15 28.75 44.96
C LYS A 7 -13.21 27.82 45.56
N LYS A 8 -14.37 27.65 44.92
CA LYS A 8 -15.09 26.36 45.06
C LYS A 8 -15.33 25.65 43.73
N ASN A 9 -15.46 26.41 42.64
CA ASN A 9 -15.71 25.84 41.30
C ASN A 9 -14.46 25.79 40.41
N ASP A 10 -13.41 26.56 40.71
CA ASP A 10 -12.17 26.57 39.91
C ASP A 10 -11.47 25.21 39.91
N GLY A 11 -11.54 24.46 41.03
CA GLY A 11 -10.99 23.11 41.12
C GLY A 11 -11.70 22.11 40.21
N TYR A 12 -13.02 22.25 40.05
CA TYR A 12 -13.82 21.42 39.15
C TYR A 12 -13.53 21.74 37.68
N LEU A 13 -13.45 23.02 37.34
CA LEU A 13 -13.07 23.48 35.99
C LEU A 13 -11.67 22.99 35.58
N LEU A 14 -10.71 23.03 36.50
CA LEU A 14 -9.36 22.50 36.26
C LEU A 14 -9.36 20.98 36.09
N LEU A 15 -10.18 20.26 36.87
CA LEU A 15 -10.29 18.80 36.78
C LEU A 15 -10.95 18.35 35.47
N GLU A 16 -12.03 19.02 35.05
CA GLU A 16 -12.70 18.77 33.76
C GLU A 16 -11.77 19.05 32.59
N SER A 17 -11.01 20.14 32.66
CA SER A 17 -10.02 20.49 31.62
C SER A 17 -8.91 19.44 31.54
N LEU A 18 -8.47 18.91 32.68
CA LEU A 18 -7.42 17.89 32.74
C LEU A 18 -7.93 16.54 32.22
N ILE A 19 -9.17 16.16 32.54
CA ILE A 19 -9.83 14.97 31.98
C ILE A 19 -10.00 15.12 30.46
N ALA A 20 -10.48 16.28 29.98
CA ALA A 20 -10.60 16.54 28.55
C ALA A 20 -9.25 16.45 27.85
N MET A 21 -8.19 17.00 28.43
CA MET A 21 -6.84 16.92 27.89
C MET A 21 -6.34 15.47 27.82
N VAL A 22 -6.57 14.66 28.85
CA VAL A 22 -6.20 13.23 28.86
C VAL A 22 -6.98 12.45 27.80
N VAL A 23 -8.30 12.67 27.70
CA VAL A 23 -9.15 12.00 26.70
C VAL A 23 -8.71 12.36 25.28
N VAL A 24 -8.48 13.65 25.00
CA VAL A 24 -7.98 14.12 23.71
C VAL A 24 -6.60 13.52 23.40
N SER A 25 -5.71 13.46 24.38
CA SER A 25 -4.38 12.85 24.20
C SER A 25 -4.49 11.37 23.86
N LEU A 26 -5.34 10.62 24.57
CA LEU A 26 -5.59 9.20 24.28
C LEU A 26 -6.20 9.00 22.90
N LEU A 27 -7.13 9.86 22.48
CA LEU A 27 -7.70 9.82 21.14
C LEU A 27 -6.65 10.09 20.07
N VAL A 28 -5.80 11.11 20.24
CA VAL A 28 -4.73 11.41 19.28
C VAL A 28 -3.73 10.26 19.21
N VAL A 29 -3.29 9.73 20.35
CA VAL A 29 -2.36 8.59 20.41
C VAL A 29 -2.99 7.32 19.82
N GLY A 30 -4.30 7.11 19.97
CA GLY A 30 -4.99 5.96 19.40
C GLY A 30 -5.27 6.07 17.90
N ILE A 31 -5.62 7.27 17.43
CA ILE A 31 -6.09 7.50 16.06
C ILE A 31 -4.93 7.79 15.10
N LEU A 32 -3.89 8.50 15.53
CA LEU A 32 -2.77 8.86 14.67
C LEU A 32 -2.05 7.63 14.08
N PRO A 33 -1.77 6.55 14.84
CA PRO A 33 -1.19 5.33 14.29
C PRO A 33 -2.08 4.67 13.25
N LEU A 34 -3.42 4.71 13.42
CA LEU A 34 -4.36 4.15 12.46
C LEU A 34 -4.29 4.91 11.12
N PHE A 35 -4.19 6.24 11.15
CA PHE A 35 -4.02 7.03 9.93
C PHE A 35 -2.69 6.73 9.21
N LEU A 36 -1.60 6.61 9.96
CA LEU A 36 -0.29 6.23 9.40
C LEU A 36 -0.34 4.83 8.78
N PHE A 37 -0.94 3.87 9.47
CA PHE A 37 -1.10 2.49 9.00
C PHE A 37 -1.98 2.42 7.74
N MET A 38 -3.10 3.15 7.70
CA MET A 38 -3.93 3.25 6.49
C MET A 38 -3.17 3.86 5.32
N GLY A 39 -2.34 4.87 5.56
CA GLY A 39 -1.47 5.47 4.55
C GLY A 39 -0.50 4.45 3.95
N GLN A 40 0.16 3.66 4.80
CA GLN A 40 1.06 2.59 4.37
C GLN A 40 0.34 1.49 3.60
N GLN A 41 -0.83 1.05 4.07
CA GLN A 41 -1.63 0.05 3.35
C GLN A 41 -2.03 0.53 1.95
N ARG A 42 -2.44 1.80 1.82
CA ARG A 42 -2.79 2.38 0.51
C ARG A 42 -1.59 2.38 -0.44
N ALA A 43 -0.40 2.71 0.05
CA ALA A 43 0.82 2.68 -0.76
C ALA A 43 1.15 1.26 -1.24
N VAL A 44 1.10 0.27 -0.34
CA VAL A 44 1.32 -1.15 -0.69
C VAL A 44 0.25 -1.66 -1.66
N HIS A 45 -1.01 -1.25 -1.48
CA HIS A 45 -2.09 -1.69 -2.36
C HIS A 45 -1.95 -1.10 -3.77
N ARG A 46 -1.52 0.17 -3.88
CA ARG A 46 -1.18 0.79 -5.17
C ARG A 46 -0.03 0.06 -5.88
N GLU A 47 1.04 -0.25 -5.16
CA GLU A 47 2.17 -1.04 -5.70
C GLU A 47 1.70 -2.39 -6.27
N LYS A 48 0.88 -3.12 -5.50
CA LYS A 48 0.31 -4.40 -5.95
C LYS A 48 -0.59 -4.24 -7.17
N LEU A 49 -1.41 -3.19 -7.22
CA LEU A 49 -2.31 -2.92 -8.33
C LEU A 49 -1.53 -2.59 -9.61
N GLU A 50 -0.43 -1.84 -9.50
CA GLU A 50 0.44 -1.52 -10.62
C GLU A 50 1.21 -2.75 -11.11
N ALA A 51 1.74 -3.56 -10.20
CA ALA A 51 2.36 -4.84 -10.55
C ALA A 51 1.35 -5.76 -11.25
N ALA A 52 0.11 -5.86 -10.76
CA ALA A 52 -0.93 -6.67 -11.40
C ALA A 52 -1.30 -6.16 -12.80
N ARG A 53 -1.40 -4.84 -13.00
CA ARG A 53 -1.64 -4.25 -14.33
C ARG A 53 -0.50 -4.54 -15.29
N PHE A 54 0.75 -4.38 -14.84
CA PHE A 54 1.89 -4.66 -15.68
C PHE A 54 2.01 -6.17 -16.01
N LEU A 55 1.64 -7.05 -15.07
CA LEU A 55 1.55 -8.50 -15.34
C LEU A 55 0.54 -8.79 -16.45
N MET A 56 -0.59 -8.09 -16.44
CA MET A 56 -1.63 -8.24 -17.45
C MET A 56 -1.17 -7.71 -18.82
N GLU A 57 -0.51 -6.55 -18.86
CA GLU A 57 0.09 -6.03 -20.10
C GLU A 57 1.16 -6.99 -20.66
N LEU A 58 2.03 -7.52 -19.80
CA LEU A 58 3.00 -8.55 -20.20
C LEU A 58 2.32 -9.78 -20.77
N SER A 59 1.21 -10.20 -20.17
CA SER A 59 0.45 -11.36 -20.64
C SER A 59 -0.17 -11.14 -22.02
N GLU A 60 -0.70 -9.95 -22.31
CA GLU A 60 -1.25 -9.62 -23.62
C GLU A 60 -0.16 -9.60 -24.69
N ILE A 61 0.97 -8.96 -24.39
CA ILE A 61 2.14 -8.92 -25.29
C ILE A 61 2.63 -10.34 -25.59
N ALA A 62 2.65 -11.22 -24.59
CA ALA A 62 3.10 -12.60 -24.75
C ALA A 62 2.19 -13.47 -25.63
N VAL A 63 0.88 -13.21 -25.56
CA VAL A 63 -0.11 -13.91 -26.39
C VAL A 63 0.06 -13.49 -27.86
N ASP A 64 0.37 -12.21 -28.11
CA ASP A 64 0.54 -11.68 -29.47
C ASP A 64 1.93 -11.95 -30.04
N GLN A 65 2.97 -11.88 -29.21
CA GLN A 65 4.36 -12.13 -29.58
C GLN A 65 4.80 -13.40 -28.86
N ALA A 66 4.69 -14.55 -29.54
CA ALA A 66 5.14 -15.85 -29.05
C ALA A 66 6.54 -15.72 -28.42
N ALA A 67 6.56 -15.71 -27.09
CA ALA A 67 7.69 -15.50 -26.19
C ALA A 67 9.03 -15.17 -26.86
N SER A 68 9.31 -13.88 -26.98
CA SER A 68 10.70 -13.46 -27.05
C SER A 68 11.20 -13.33 -25.61
N ASP A 69 12.42 -13.80 -25.35
CA ASP A 69 13.19 -13.69 -24.08
C ASP A 69 13.51 -12.23 -23.67
N GLN A 70 12.59 -11.29 -23.98
CA GLN A 70 12.78 -9.87 -23.81
C GLN A 70 12.35 -9.45 -22.42
N GLU A 71 13.30 -8.87 -21.70
CA GLU A 71 13.07 -8.15 -20.46
C GLU A 71 12.36 -6.83 -20.78
N LEU A 72 11.15 -6.66 -20.24
CA LEU A 72 10.33 -5.48 -20.43
C LEU A 72 10.41 -4.62 -19.18
N ILE A 73 11.03 -3.44 -19.30
CA ILE A 73 11.18 -2.49 -18.20
C ILE A 73 10.16 -1.38 -18.36
N LYS A 74 9.33 -1.18 -17.33
CA LYS A 74 8.36 -0.08 -17.27
C LYS A 74 8.54 0.72 -16.01
N VAL A 75 8.62 2.04 -16.17
CA VAL A 75 8.59 2.98 -15.05
C VAL A 75 7.19 3.57 -14.95
N SER A 76 6.47 3.25 -13.88
CA SER A 76 5.12 3.74 -13.59
C SER A 76 5.08 4.31 -12.19
N ASN A 77 4.59 5.55 -12.02
CA ASN A 77 4.42 6.20 -10.72
C ASN A 77 5.65 6.14 -9.79
N GLY A 78 6.86 6.25 -10.37
CA GLY A 78 8.12 6.18 -9.62
C GLY A 78 8.50 4.76 -9.13
N LEU A 79 7.79 3.74 -9.61
CA LEU A 79 8.15 2.33 -9.47
C LEU A 79 8.80 1.85 -10.77
N GLU A 80 9.96 1.23 -10.63
CA GLU A 80 10.55 0.43 -11.69
C GLU A 80 9.96 -0.99 -11.61
N LEU A 81 9.36 -1.43 -12.71
CA LEU A 81 8.76 -2.74 -12.89
C LEU A 81 9.56 -3.45 -13.99
N VAL A 82 10.21 -4.54 -13.63
CA VAL A 82 11.02 -5.34 -14.56
C VAL A 82 10.31 -6.65 -14.81
N GLY A 83 9.76 -6.81 -16.02
CA GLY A 83 8.99 -7.96 -16.46
C GLY A 83 9.88 -8.94 -17.23
N ASN A 84 9.83 -10.22 -16.86
CA ASN A 84 10.60 -11.27 -17.51
C ASN A 84 9.73 -12.50 -17.80
N PHE A 85 9.95 -13.09 -18.97
CA PHE A 85 9.45 -14.41 -19.34
C PHE A 85 10.45 -15.44 -18.82
N PHE A 86 10.05 -16.32 -17.89
CA PHE A 86 10.99 -17.28 -17.27
C PHE A 86 10.62 -18.74 -17.53
N TYR A 87 9.43 -18.99 -18.07
CA TYR A 87 8.99 -20.34 -18.40
C TYR A 87 8.03 -20.29 -19.59
N GLN A 88 8.25 -21.11 -20.60
CA GLN A 88 7.30 -21.32 -21.68
C GLN A 88 7.32 -22.80 -22.08
N ASP A 89 6.15 -23.40 -21.99
CA ASP A 89 5.87 -24.75 -22.45
C ASP A 89 4.66 -24.71 -23.40
N GLN A 90 4.36 -25.81 -24.09
CA GLN A 90 3.26 -25.90 -25.06
C GLN A 90 1.88 -25.59 -24.47
N GLU A 91 1.74 -25.64 -23.14
CA GLU A 91 0.48 -25.43 -22.43
C GLU A 91 0.53 -24.34 -21.37
N LEU A 92 1.72 -23.90 -20.94
CA LEU A 92 1.87 -22.97 -19.82
C LEU A 92 2.98 -21.96 -20.06
N MET A 93 2.74 -20.72 -19.67
CA MET A 93 3.70 -19.63 -19.72
C MET A 93 3.80 -18.96 -18.34
N GLY A 94 5.03 -18.84 -17.84
CA GLY A 94 5.38 -18.18 -16.59
C GLY A 94 5.86 -16.76 -16.84
N LEU A 95 5.13 -15.80 -16.26
CA LEU A 95 5.40 -14.36 -16.33
C LEU A 95 5.83 -13.88 -14.96
N GLY A 96 6.96 -13.18 -14.89
CA GLY A 96 7.50 -12.64 -13.65
C GLY A 96 7.64 -11.12 -13.71
N ILE A 97 7.39 -10.43 -12.60
CA ILE A 97 7.82 -9.05 -12.40
C ILE A 97 8.65 -8.94 -11.13
N GLU A 98 9.73 -8.20 -11.22
CA GLU A 98 10.47 -7.70 -10.07
C GLU A 98 10.23 -6.21 -9.85
N THR A 99 9.92 -5.83 -8.60
CA THR A 99 9.84 -4.42 -8.19
C THR A 99 10.26 -4.25 -6.74
N LYS A 100 11.14 -3.29 -6.45
CA LYS A 100 11.65 -2.99 -5.10
C LYS A 100 12.09 -4.26 -4.31
N GLY A 101 12.69 -5.23 -5.00
CA GLY A 101 13.14 -6.50 -4.41
C GLY A 101 12.05 -7.52 -4.12
N LYS A 102 10.79 -7.27 -4.51
CA LYS A 102 9.71 -8.26 -4.49
C LYS A 102 9.51 -8.85 -5.88
N LYS A 103 9.32 -10.17 -5.92
CA LYS A 103 9.04 -10.91 -7.14
C LYS A 103 7.59 -11.37 -7.14
N TYR A 104 6.88 -11.06 -8.22
CA TYR A 104 5.53 -11.53 -8.50
C TYR A 104 5.60 -12.43 -9.71
N ALA A 105 4.89 -13.56 -9.69
CA ALA A 105 4.87 -14.48 -10.81
C ALA A 105 3.45 -15.02 -11.01
N ILE A 106 3.06 -15.20 -12.27
CA ILE A 106 1.83 -15.89 -12.67
C ILE A 106 2.13 -16.93 -13.72
N TYR A 107 1.35 -18.01 -13.68
CA TYR A 107 1.32 -19.02 -14.73
C TYR A 107 0.01 -18.86 -15.49
N GLN A 108 0.10 -18.77 -16.80
CA GLN A 108 -1.05 -18.67 -17.69
C GLN A 108 -1.03 -19.82 -18.69
N GLN A 109 -2.19 -20.30 -19.12
CA GLN A 109 -2.23 -21.26 -20.21
C GLN A 109 -1.72 -20.61 -21.50
N ALA A 110 -0.74 -21.23 -22.14
CA ALA A 110 -0.34 -20.88 -23.49
C ALA A 110 -1.53 -21.22 -24.40
N SER A 111 -2.16 -20.20 -24.98
CA SER A 111 -3.31 -20.39 -25.86
C SER A 111 -2.89 -21.21 -27.08
N LYS A 112 -3.31 -22.49 -27.14
CA LYS A 112 -3.25 -23.31 -28.36
C LYS A 112 -4.20 -22.68 -29.38
N ARG A 113 -3.64 -21.99 -30.38
CA ARG A 113 -4.35 -21.72 -31.63
C ARG A 113 -4.65 -23.03 -32.35
#